data_AF-A0A0C3B608-F1
#
_entry.id   AF-A0A0C3B608-F1
#
_cell.length_a   1.000
_cell.length_b   1.000
_cell.length_c   1.000
_cell.angle_alpha   90.00
_cell.angle_beta   90.00
_cell.angle_gamma   90.00
#
_symmetry.space_group_name_H-M   'P 1'
#
loop_
_entity.id
_entity.type
_entity.pdbx_description
1 polymer ?
#
loop_
_entity_poly.entity_id
_entity_poly.type
_entity_poly.pdbx_seq_one_letter_code
_entity_poly.pdbx_strand_id
1 'polypeptide(L)'
;MPIQSRNKQSCLTAVLQGTLIKVHAARDPELPQMYEVFNHPLRPNQRSIVFLADLTIEGRVKALEVQNRQRIPGPGLENSKNSGAVFVNPGEMVFVRDMHGTGDPREDKTHSWLTKATQELIRQVIKKIVSKKELCTSEKASQGIDGTYAGGLQFERHDRAVHVAGAERAYTLGPSHERVPNRSAPHASGKMYEGEMDDHLELQKDIIKMHASAAMTALRQGPPDLLQNLENHAELIDLPRIGTDDNFAYPNMQLNISPVAPLGSRSVDGGLSTSIGIFGGEHIDAGDHEGTFTCAGVYSHLSSNCDPGYFFLLDIMVCVSGAVCLKGNPKCYDYRLIVVGYPVRDLIEGTNVLPFAALPGSQPHQRELRFSPEWTPNAFQYKDRGWTSQSTWVADAFSIMTPAAHFRFIILGLVFLILYILNQLPASYKVECDTEALLKCFTREREDGKRVNCGEWPSRPEMKRTPPTPTDMESSTVSADVTVTCSTQNSIWETQFALWDAHVDKYASTISIIQVHRANRISNGEVYNPNSKGGRPPVITASVIALAKRAAAGNKITVDGGTQGE
;
A
#
# COMPACT_ATOMS: atom_id res chain seq x y z
N MET A 1 -17.10 50.99 -32.09
CA MET A 1 -18.18 50.03 -31.76
C MET A 1 -17.65 49.05 -30.72
N PRO A 2 -18.46 48.65 -29.74
CA PRO A 2 -17.98 47.93 -28.56
C PRO A 2 -17.65 46.48 -28.89
N ILE A 3 -16.56 45.99 -28.28
CA ILE A 3 -16.18 44.59 -28.21
C ILE A 3 -17.37 43.84 -27.61
N GLN A 4 -18.08 43.08 -28.44
CA GLN A 4 -19.15 42.21 -27.98
C GLN A 4 -18.55 41.24 -26.94
N SER A 5 -19.11 41.32 -25.74
CA SER A 5 -18.88 40.42 -24.64
C SER A 5 -18.87 38.99 -25.15
N ARG A 6 -17.78 38.27 -24.90
CA ARG A 6 -17.74 36.80 -25.00
C ARG A 6 -18.97 36.27 -24.26
N ASN A 7 -19.90 35.70 -25.03
CA ASN A 7 -20.94 34.86 -24.49
C ASN A 7 -20.26 33.83 -23.57
N LYS A 8 -20.56 33.90 -22.26
CA LYS A 8 -20.35 32.79 -21.34
C LYS A 8 -21.18 31.63 -21.89
N GLN A 9 -20.55 30.82 -22.73
CA GLN A 9 -21.06 29.52 -23.12
C GLN A 9 -21.26 28.77 -21.81
N SER A 10 -22.50 28.46 -21.47
CA SER A 10 -22.84 27.72 -20.26
C SER A 10 -22.12 26.37 -20.34
N CYS A 11 -20.99 26.22 -19.62
CA CYS A 11 -20.41 24.91 -19.39
C CYS A 11 -21.53 24.04 -18.84
N LEU A 12 -21.79 22.92 -19.51
CA LEU A 12 -22.71 21.91 -19.02
C LEU A 12 -22.09 21.29 -17.78
N THR A 13 -22.42 21.89 -16.64
CA THR A 13 -22.00 21.61 -15.25
C THR A 13 -22.88 20.53 -14.59
N ALA A 14 -23.48 19.63 -15.36
CA ALA A 14 -24.40 18.60 -14.86
C ALA A 14 -24.01 17.22 -15.40
N VAL A 15 -24.19 16.19 -14.57
CA VAL A 15 -24.15 14.80 -15.01
C VAL A 15 -25.43 14.55 -15.82
N LEU A 16 -25.48 14.99 -17.08
CA LEU A 16 -26.65 14.88 -17.97
C LEU A 16 -27.20 13.45 -18.12
N GLN A 17 -26.41 12.45 -17.73
CA GLN A 17 -26.71 11.03 -17.85
C GLN A 17 -27.07 10.37 -16.50
N GLY A 18 -27.05 11.12 -15.40
CA GLY A 18 -27.19 10.58 -14.05
C GLY A 18 -28.48 10.99 -13.33
N THR A 19 -28.96 10.14 -12.44
CA THR A 19 -30.09 10.46 -11.54
C THR A 19 -29.53 11.02 -10.23
N LEU A 20 -29.97 12.21 -9.81
CA LEU A 20 -29.56 12.79 -8.53
C LEU A 20 -29.90 11.84 -7.37
N ILE A 21 -28.91 11.50 -6.55
CA ILE A 21 -29.10 10.67 -5.36
C ILE A 21 -29.77 11.52 -4.29
N LYS A 22 -30.99 11.13 -3.89
CA LYS A 22 -31.70 11.77 -2.79
C LYS A 22 -31.03 11.40 -1.47
N VAL A 23 -30.51 12.41 -0.78
CA VAL A 23 -29.85 12.30 0.52
C VAL A 23 -30.71 12.94 1.61
N HIS A 24 -30.47 12.56 2.87
CA HIS A 24 -31.17 13.14 4.01
C HIS A 24 -30.86 14.63 4.15
N ALA A 25 -31.84 15.41 4.62
CA ALA A 25 -31.74 16.88 4.73
C ALA A 25 -30.66 17.37 5.69
N ALA A 26 -30.15 16.50 6.58
CA ALA A 26 -29.07 16.81 7.49
C ALA A 26 -27.66 16.68 6.87
N ARG A 27 -27.55 16.24 5.61
CA ARG A 27 -26.27 16.28 4.89
C ARG A 27 -25.81 17.73 4.79
N ASP A 28 -24.53 17.99 5.05
CA ASP A 28 -23.94 19.31 4.87
C ASP A 28 -24.18 19.78 3.41
N PRO A 29 -24.85 20.93 3.20
CA PRO A 29 -25.19 21.41 1.86
C PRO A 29 -23.96 21.83 1.03
N GLU A 30 -22.79 22.00 1.66
CA GLU A 30 -21.54 22.28 0.97
C GLU A 30 -20.84 21.02 0.44
N LEU A 31 -21.26 19.82 0.87
CA LEU A 31 -20.78 18.58 0.28
C LEU A 31 -21.25 18.45 -1.18
N PRO A 32 -20.46 17.83 -2.06
CA PRO A 32 -20.81 17.73 -3.46
C PRO A 32 -22.09 16.90 -3.65
N GLN A 33 -22.91 17.34 -4.61
CA GLN A 33 -24.05 16.57 -5.08
C GLN A 33 -23.58 15.31 -5.79
N MET A 34 -24.32 14.22 -5.58
CA MET A 34 -23.98 12.90 -6.14
C MET A 34 -25.06 12.41 -7.07
N TYR A 35 -24.62 11.76 -8.14
CA TYR A 35 -25.46 11.25 -9.20
C TYR A 35 -25.20 9.77 -9.37
N GLU A 36 -26.28 9.01 -9.48
CA GLU A 36 -26.24 7.63 -9.90
C GLU A 36 -26.18 7.56 -11.42
N VAL A 37 -25.13 6.92 -11.94
CA VAL A 37 -24.92 6.71 -13.37
C VAL A 37 -24.82 5.22 -13.63
N PHE A 38 -25.69 4.71 -14.49
CA PHE A 38 -25.58 3.33 -14.97
C PHE A 38 -24.76 3.30 -16.27
N ASN A 39 -23.89 2.29 -16.41
CA ASN A 39 -23.06 2.10 -17.60
C ASN A 39 -22.09 3.27 -17.87
N HIS A 40 -21.39 3.71 -16.82
CA HIS A 40 -20.32 4.70 -16.95
C HIS A 40 -19.25 4.20 -17.95
N PRO A 41 -18.68 5.02 -18.84
CA PRO A 41 -17.73 4.53 -19.85
C PRO A 41 -16.45 3.93 -19.25
N LEU A 42 -16.03 4.39 -18.07
CA LEU A 42 -14.92 3.78 -17.32
C LEU A 42 -15.34 2.54 -16.51
N ARG A 43 -16.65 2.26 -16.41
CA ARG A 43 -17.21 1.12 -15.69
C ARG A 43 -18.50 0.61 -16.36
N PRO A 44 -18.39 -0.02 -17.53
CA PRO A 44 -19.56 -0.44 -18.30
C PRO A 44 -20.37 -1.52 -17.56
N ASN A 45 -21.67 -1.57 -17.84
CA ASN A 45 -22.63 -2.55 -17.32
C ASN A 45 -22.79 -2.59 -15.79
N GLN A 46 -22.39 -1.52 -15.10
CA GLN A 46 -22.52 -1.42 -13.64
C GLN A 46 -23.02 -0.05 -13.22
N ARG A 47 -23.53 0.02 -11.98
CA ARG A 47 -23.86 1.28 -11.31
C ARG A 47 -22.57 1.96 -10.86
N SER A 48 -22.51 3.27 -11.07
CA SER A 48 -21.44 4.15 -10.61
C SER A 48 -22.05 5.36 -9.92
N ILE A 49 -21.29 5.95 -9.01
CA ILE A 49 -21.64 7.18 -8.33
C ILE A 49 -20.69 8.25 -8.85
N VAL A 50 -21.23 9.35 -9.37
CA VAL A 50 -20.44 10.47 -9.87
C VAL A 50 -20.78 11.70 -9.04
N PHE A 51 -19.77 12.39 -8.52
CA PHE A 51 -19.96 13.68 -7.88
C PHE A 51 -19.18 14.77 -8.62
N LEU A 52 -19.74 15.98 -8.60
CA LEU A 52 -19.11 17.15 -9.21
C LEU A 52 -18.26 17.84 -8.15
N ALA A 53 -17.00 18.12 -8.45
CA ALA A 53 -16.11 18.84 -7.56
C ALA A 53 -15.32 19.92 -8.29
N ASP A 54 -14.97 20.96 -7.55
CA ASP A 54 -14.03 21.98 -8.00
C ASP A 54 -12.61 21.48 -7.72
N LEU A 55 -11.92 21.05 -8.78
CA LEU A 55 -10.55 20.51 -8.66
C LEU A 55 -9.46 21.58 -8.73
N THR A 56 -9.82 22.87 -8.76
CA THR A 56 -8.87 23.96 -8.59
C THR A 56 -8.23 23.92 -7.20
N ILE A 57 -7.16 24.70 -6.97
CA ILE A 57 -6.53 24.77 -5.65
C ILE A 57 -7.52 25.32 -4.63
N GLU A 58 -8.24 26.37 -4.98
CA GLU A 58 -9.25 27.03 -4.15
C GLU A 58 -10.42 26.09 -3.83
N GLY A 59 -10.90 25.36 -4.83
CA GLY A 59 -11.92 24.33 -4.67
C GLY A 59 -11.51 23.23 -3.69
N ARG A 60 -10.28 22.73 -3.80
CA ARG A 60 -9.71 21.73 -2.90
C ARG A 60 -9.51 22.24 -1.48
N VAL A 61 -9.08 23.49 -1.29
CA VAL A 61 -8.99 24.13 0.04
C VAL A 61 -10.37 24.12 0.71
N LYS A 62 -11.40 24.58 -0.01
CA LYS A 62 -12.76 24.64 0.50
C LYS A 62 -13.30 23.25 0.82
N ALA A 63 -13.07 22.27 -0.04
CA ALA A 63 -13.51 20.90 0.19
C ALA A 63 -12.83 20.29 1.43
N LEU A 64 -11.56 20.61 1.71
CA LEU A 64 -10.86 20.22 2.93
C LEU A 64 -11.46 20.88 4.18
N GLU A 65 -11.86 22.16 4.10
CA GLU A 65 -12.57 22.83 5.19
C GLU A 65 -13.92 22.17 5.49
N VAL A 66 -14.67 21.78 4.46
CA VAL A 66 -15.94 21.03 4.61
C VAL A 66 -15.67 19.67 5.26
N GLN A 67 -14.66 18.93 4.78
CA GLN A 67 -14.25 17.64 5.34
C GLN A 67 -13.92 17.75 6.84
N ASN A 68 -13.15 18.75 7.24
CA ASN A 68 -12.74 18.96 8.65
C ASN A 68 -13.92 19.28 9.59
N ARG A 69 -15.06 19.71 9.05
CA ARG A 69 -16.31 19.90 9.81
C ARG A 69 -17.16 18.63 9.91
N GLN A 70 -16.96 17.67 9.01
CA GLN A 70 -17.69 16.42 9.04
C GLN A 70 -17.30 15.60 10.27
N ARG A 71 -18.22 14.77 10.75
CA ARG A 71 -18.00 13.85 11.86
C ARG A 71 -18.49 12.47 11.49
N ILE A 72 -17.85 11.44 12.04
CA ILE A 72 -18.33 10.06 11.92
C ILE A 72 -19.73 9.99 12.55
N PRO A 73 -20.77 9.57 11.80
CA PRO A 73 -22.10 9.41 12.36
C PRO A 73 -22.13 8.43 13.53
N GLY A 74 -23.14 8.58 14.39
CA GLY A 74 -23.40 7.58 15.42
C GLY A 74 -23.59 6.17 14.81
N PRO A 75 -23.43 5.10 15.61
CA PRO A 75 -23.53 3.74 15.09
C PRO A 75 -24.90 3.41 14.54
N GLY A 76 -24.91 2.50 13.57
CA GLY A 76 -26.14 1.93 13.04
C GLY A 76 -26.54 2.50 11.69
N LEU A 77 -27.33 1.70 10.98
CA LEU A 77 -27.79 2.02 9.64
C LEU A 77 -28.58 3.34 9.60
N GLU A 78 -29.47 3.54 10.57
CA GLU A 78 -30.33 4.72 10.58
C GLU A 78 -29.56 6.01 10.87
N ASN A 79 -28.60 6.00 11.80
CA ASN A 79 -27.73 7.15 12.01
C ASN A 79 -26.88 7.47 10.76
N SER A 80 -26.41 6.43 10.06
CA SER A 80 -25.67 6.58 8.79
C SER A 80 -26.55 7.15 7.67
N LYS A 81 -27.82 6.73 7.57
CA LYS A 81 -28.77 7.32 6.61
C LYS A 81 -29.13 8.76 6.99
N ASN A 82 -29.37 9.02 8.26
CA ASN A 82 -29.79 10.32 8.78
C ASN A 82 -28.67 11.36 8.70
N SER A 83 -27.39 10.95 8.66
CA SER A 83 -26.29 11.87 8.33
C SER A 83 -26.22 12.25 6.85
N GLY A 84 -27.08 11.65 6.02
CA GLY A 84 -27.08 11.87 4.58
C GLY A 84 -25.93 11.18 3.85
N ALA A 85 -25.38 10.10 4.42
CA ALA A 85 -24.35 9.31 3.76
C ALA A 85 -24.89 8.57 2.54
N VAL A 86 -24.08 8.52 1.49
CA VAL A 86 -24.39 7.76 0.27
C VAL A 86 -23.72 6.39 0.36
N PHE A 87 -24.53 5.34 0.24
CA PHE A 87 -24.06 3.96 0.36
C PHE A 87 -23.47 3.45 -0.95
N VAL A 88 -22.26 2.90 -0.88
CA VAL A 88 -21.60 2.20 -1.98
C VAL A 88 -21.77 0.70 -1.78
N ASN A 89 -22.29 0.02 -2.81
CA ASN A 89 -22.51 -1.41 -2.82
C ASN A 89 -21.36 -2.16 -3.52
N PRO A 90 -21.15 -3.45 -3.21
CA PRO A 90 -20.09 -4.22 -3.83
C PRO A 90 -20.24 -4.33 -5.35
N GLY A 91 -19.17 -3.96 -6.06
CA GLY A 91 -19.08 -3.82 -7.51
C GLY A 91 -19.08 -2.37 -7.97
N GLU A 92 -19.58 -1.44 -7.16
CA GLU A 92 -19.71 -0.03 -7.55
C GLU A 92 -18.41 0.75 -7.39
N MET A 93 -18.31 1.82 -8.17
CA MET A 93 -17.18 2.74 -8.19
C MET A 93 -17.70 4.17 -8.06
N VAL A 94 -16.94 4.99 -7.34
CA VAL A 94 -17.17 6.41 -7.14
C VAL A 94 -16.18 7.18 -7.99
N PHE A 95 -16.70 8.09 -8.80
CA PHE A 95 -15.94 8.98 -9.67
C PHE A 95 -16.14 10.43 -9.27
N VAL A 96 -15.09 11.23 -9.50
CA VAL A 96 -15.16 12.68 -9.44
C VAL A 96 -15.09 13.25 -10.85
N ARG A 97 -15.98 14.19 -11.13
CA ARG A 97 -15.98 14.98 -12.37
C ARG A 97 -15.64 16.42 -12.04
N ASP A 98 -14.65 16.95 -12.73
CA ASP A 98 -14.25 18.35 -12.61
C ASP A 98 -15.34 19.27 -13.15
N MET A 99 -15.87 20.16 -12.32
CA MET A 99 -16.88 21.14 -12.74
C MET A 99 -16.34 22.19 -13.73
N HIS A 100 -15.02 22.36 -13.79
CA HIS A 100 -14.33 23.24 -14.74
C HIS A 100 -13.74 22.48 -15.93
N GLY A 101 -13.90 21.14 -15.96
CA GLY A 101 -13.43 20.27 -17.03
C GLY A 101 -14.32 20.29 -18.27
N THR A 102 -14.08 19.35 -19.18
CA THR A 102 -14.83 19.21 -20.44
C THR A 102 -16.26 18.69 -20.23
N GLY A 103 -16.50 18.01 -19.11
CA GLY A 103 -17.72 17.27 -18.84
C GLY A 103 -17.78 15.88 -19.48
N ASP A 104 -16.74 15.43 -20.19
CA ASP A 104 -16.67 14.07 -20.75
C ASP A 104 -16.52 13.03 -19.63
N PRO A 105 -17.47 12.09 -19.47
CA PRO A 105 -17.36 11.01 -18.49
C PRO A 105 -16.10 10.12 -18.64
N ARG A 106 -15.40 10.16 -19.78
CA ARG A 106 -14.11 9.45 -19.95
C ARG A 106 -12.94 10.13 -19.23
N GLU A 107 -13.08 11.41 -18.90
CA GLU A 107 -12.10 12.18 -18.14
C GLU A 107 -12.37 12.19 -16.63
N ASP A 108 -13.48 11.58 -16.21
CA ASP A 108 -13.78 11.37 -14.79
C ASP A 108 -12.65 10.60 -14.12
N LYS A 109 -12.33 11.00 -12.90
CA LYS A 109 -11.25 10.39 -12.14
C LYS A 109 -11.82 9.47 -11.08
N THR A 110 -11.15 8.36 -10.84
CA THR A 110 -11.60 7.37 -9.84
C THR A 110 -11.28 7.87 -8.43
N HIS A 111 -12.27 7.86 -7.54
CA HIS A 111 -12.11 8.27 -6.13
C HIS A 111 -12.08 7.08 -5.18
N SER A 112 -12.97 6.10 -5.38
CA SER A 112 -13.00 4.88 -4.56
C SER A 112 -13.82 3.80 -5.24
N TRP A 113 -13.64 2.53 -4.84
CA TRP A 113 -14.51 1.44 -5.28
C TRP A 113 -14.60 0.35 -4.22
N LEU A 114 -15.68 -0.41 -4.31
CA LEU A 114 -15.95 -1.53 -3.40
C LEU A 114 -15.95 -2.83 -4.19
N THR A 115 -15.12 -3.78 -3.77
CA THR A 115 -15.05 -5.08 -4.43
C THR A 115 -15.69 -6.17 -3.58
N LYS A 116 -16.14 -7.23 -4.26
CA LYS A 116 -16.61 -8.45 -3.61
C LYS A 116 -15.41 -9.33 -3.32
N ALA A 117 -15.10 -9.54 -2.04
CA ALA A 117 -14.14 -10.57 -1.66
C ALA A 117 -14.72 -11.97 -1.90
N THR A 118 -13.83 -12.95 -2.10
CA THR A 118 -14.22 -14.35 -1.99
C THR A 118 -14.50 -14.68 -0.53
N GLN A 119 -15.67 -15.26 -0.26
CA GLN A 119 -16.03 -15.65 1.12
C GLN A 119 -15.03 -16.63 1.72
N GLU A 120 -14.40 -17.44 0.87
CA GLU A 120 -13.41 -18.44 1.28
C GLU A 120 -12.15 -17.78 1.85
N LEU A 121 -11.61 -16.77 1.17
CA LEU A 121 -10.44 -16.03 1.66
C LEU A 121 -10.73 -15.36 3.02
N ILE A 122 -11.91 -14.78 3.17
CA ILE A 122 -12.33 -14.18 4.44
C ILE A 122 -12.34 -15.23 5.56
N ARG A 123 -12.90 -16.42 5.30
CA ARG A 123 -12.94 -17.50 6.29
C ARG A 123 -11.53 -17.98 6.66
N GLN A 124 -10.61 -18.06 5.70
CA GLN A 124 -9.24 -18.49 5.95
C GLN A 124 -8.47 -17.50 6.83
N VAL A 125 -8.57 -16.20 6.52
CA VAL A 125 -7.96 -15.13 7.34
C VAL A 125 -8.55 -15.14 8.76
N ILE A 126 -9.87 -15.22 8.90
CA ILE A 126 -10.53 -15.32 10.21
C ILE A 126 -10.03 -16.54 10.98
N LYS A 127 -9.97 -17.71 10.34
CA LYS A 127 -9.52 -18.96 10.99
C LYS A 127 -8.10 -18.83 11.52
N LYS A 128 -7.21 -18.15 10.79
CA LYS A 128 -5.81 -17.91 11.18
C LYS A 128 -5.70 -16.93 12.36
N ILE A 129 -6.44 -15.82 12.33
CA ILE A 129 -6.37 -14.78 13.37
C ILE A 129 -7.11 -15.19 14.65
N VAL A 130 -8.30 -15.78 14.52
CA VAL A 130 -9.19 -16.11 15.65
C VAL A 130 -8.90 -17.50 16.22
N SER A 131 -8.69 -18.50 15.35
CA SER A 131 -8.55 -19.91 15.72
C SER A 131 -9.76 -20.45 16.52
N LYS A 132 -9.58 -20.77 17.80
CA LYS A 132 -10.58 -21.39 18.69
C LYS A 132 -11.40 -20.35 19.43
N LYS A 133 -12.71 -20.28 19.11
CA LYS A 133 -13.63 -19.25 19.65
C LYS A 133 -13.78 -19.30 21.16
N GLU A 134 -13.73 -20.50 21.72
CA GLU A 134 -13.83 -20.77 23.16
C GLU A 134 -12.67 -20.18 23.97
N LEU A 135 -11.55 -19.84 23.31
CA LEU A 135 -10.43 -19.20 23.95
C LEU A 135 -10.45 -17.68 23.82
N CYS A 136 -11.29 -17.11 22.95
CA CYS A 136 -11.31 -15.66 22.68
C CYS A 136 -11.88 -14.87 23.86
N THR A 137 -11.32 -13.68 24.11
CA THR A 137 -11.82 -12.74 25.14
C THR A 137 -11.86 -11.30 24.65
N SER A 138 -12.80 -10.49 25.14
CA SER A 138 -12.88 -9.07 24.77
C SER A 138 -11.57 -8.32 25.02
N GLU A 139 -10.82 -8.67 26.06
CA GLU A 139 -9.53 -8.08 26.41
C GLU A 139 -8.37 -8.60 25.56
N LYS A 140 -7.32 -7.79 25.46
CA LYS A 140 -6.13 -8.13 24.68
C LYS A 140 -5.41 -9.28 25.38
N ALA A 141 -4.76 -10.15 24.61
CA ALA A 141 -3.94 -11.19 25.20
C ALA A 141 -2.84 -10.59 26.09
N SER A 142 -2.64 -11.17 27.26
CA SER A 142 -1.62 -10.77 28.21
C SER A 142 -0.75 -11.94 28.60
N GLN A 143 0.51 -11.65 28.92
CA GLN A 143 1.47 -12.65 29.35
C GLN A 143 1.34 -12.88 30.85
N GLY A 144 1.16 -14.14 31.25
CA GLY A 144 1.17 -14.58 32.64
C GLY A 144 2.58 -14.63 33.23
N ILE A 145 2.66 -14.93 34.53
CA ILE A 145 3.93 -15.02 35.29
C ILE A 145 4.83 -16.14 34.74
N ASP A 146 4.24 -17.19 34.18
CA ASP A 146 4.93 -18.32 33.57
C ASP A 146 5.38 -18.07 32.12
N GLY A 147 5.18 -16.85 31.61
CA GLY A 147 5.49 -16.48 30.24
C GLY A 147 4.46 -16.92 29.20
N THR A 148 3.39 -17.61 29.60
CA THR A 148 2.33 -18.06 28.69
C THR A 148 1.34 -16.93 28.42
N TYR A 149 0.82 -16.85 27.19
CA TYR A 149 -0.18 -15.86 26.81
C TYR A 149 -1.61 -16.41 26.99
N ALA A 150 -2.47 -15.62 27.63
CA ALA A 150 -3.89 -15.93 27.80
C ALA A 150 -4.79 -14.76 27.36
N GLY A 151 -6.05 -15.05 27.03
CA GLY A 151 -6.99 -14.05 26.51
C GLY A 151 -6.75 -13.66 25.05
N GLY A 152 -7.44 -12.62 24.58
CA GLY A 152 -7.38 -12.08 23.23
C GLY A 152 -7.60 -13.10 22.11
N LEU A 153 -7.10 -12.76 20.93
CA LEU A 153 -7.10 -13.62 19.75
C LEU A 153 -5.84 -14.48 19.65
N GLN A 154 -5.87 -15.55 18.84
CA GLN A 154 -4.71 -16.40 18.59
C GLN A 154 -3.50 -15.58 18.12
N PHE A 155 -3.74 -14.60 17.24
CA PHE A 155 -2.70 -13.70 16.78
C PHE A 155 -2.01 -12.94 17.93
N GLU A 156 -2.74 -12.54 18.96
CA GLU A 156 -2.22 -11.70 20.04
C GLU A 156 -1.40 -12.51 21.07
N ARG A 157 -1.44 -13.84 21.02
CA ARG A 157 -0.81 -14.74 22.01
C ARG A 157 0.63 -15.10 21.65
N HIS A 158 1.43 -14.08 21.36
CA HIS A 158 2.85 -14.24 21.04
C HIS A 158 3.61 -12.95 21.35
N ASP A 159 4.88 -13.06 21.71
CA ASP A 159 5.78 -11.91 21.96
C ASP A 159 5.97 -11.01 20.72
N ARG A 160 5.85 -11.59 19.52
CA ARG A 160 5.89 -10.92 18.22
C ARG A 160 4.63 -10.12 17.89
N ALA A 161 3.56 -10.25 18.66
CA ALA A 161 2.37 -9.40 18.51
C ALA A 161 2.62 -7.99 19.09
N VAL A 162 3.63 -7.31 18.54
CA VAL A 162 4.04 -5.96 18.91
C VAL A 162 3.12 -4.98 18.20
N HIS A 163 2.43 -4.17 19.00
CA HIS A 163 1.45 -3.21 18.54
C HIS A 163 2.10 -1.84 18.29
N VAL A 164 1.44 -1.03 17.46
CA VAL A 164 1.81 0.36 17.23
C VAL A 164 1.59 1.17 18.52
N ALA A 165 2.57 2.01 18.89
CA ALA A 165 2.48 2.84 20.08
C ALA A 165 1.19 3.69 20.09
N GLY A 166 0.41 3.61 21.18
CA GLY A 166 -0.87 4.31 21.31
C GLY A 166 -2.07 3.61 20.63
N ALA A 167 -1.87 2.44 20.02
CA ALA A 167 -2.91 1.64 19.40
C ALA A 167 -2.70 0.16 19.73
N GLU A 168 -3.22 -0.27 20.89
CA GLU A 168 -2.92 -1.60 21.48
C GLU A 168 -3.21 -2.79 20.58
N ARG A 169 -4.07 -2.63 19.57
CA ARG A 169 -4.46 -3.69 18.64
C ARG A 169 -4.32 -3.32 17.17
N ALA A 170 -3.42 -2.39 16.88
CA ALA A 170 -2.91 -2.15 15.53
C ALA A 170 -1.53 -2.81 15.43
N TYR A 171 -1.36 -3.74 14.51
CA TYR A 171 -0.15 -4.55 14.37
C TYR A 171 0.42 -4.39 12.96
N THR A 172 1.63 -3.84 12.84
CA THR A 172 2.34 -3.78 11.55
C THR A 172 2.75 -5.19 11.13
N LEU A 173 2.32 -5.61 9.95
CA LEU A 173 2.66 -6.91 9.37
C LEU A 173 3.82 -6.81 8.37
N GLY A 174 3.93 -5.68 7.67
CA GLY A 174 4.94 -5.44 6.64
C GLY A 174 6.21 -4.74 7.15
N PRO A 175 6.88 -3.97 6.29
CA PRO A 175 7.95 -3.07 6.67
C PRO A 175 7.45 -1.94 7.59
N SER A 176 8.27 -1.57 8.58
CA SER A 176 8.08 -0.34 9.34
C SER A 176 8.96 0.77 8.79
N HIS A 177 8.46 2.01 8.86
CA HIS A 177 9.17 3.19 8.41
C HIS A 177 9.65 4.04 9.60
N GLU A 178 10.95 4.35 9.61
CA GLU A 178 11.56 5.31 10.52
C GLU A 178 11.73 6.66 9.82
N ARG A 179 10.95 7.66 10.24
CA ARG A 179 10.87 8.97 9.55
C ARG A 179 12.18 9.77 9.57
N VAL A 180 12.86 9.87 10.71
CA VAL A 180 14.06 10.72 10.85
C VAL A 180 15.22 10.23 9.99
N PRO A 181 15.56 8.92 9.98
CA PRO A 181 16.58 8.44 9.06
C PRO A 181 16.03 8.09 7.67
N ASN A 182 14.72 8.28 7.44
CA ASN A 182 14.00 7.86 6.24
C ASN A 182 14.35 6.42 5.84
N ARG A 183 14.12 5.47 6.76
CA ARG A 183 14.44 4.06 6.58
C ARG A 183 13.20 3.20 6.55
N SER A 184 13.23 2.12 5.77
CA SER A 184 12.22 1.07 5.80
C SER A 184 12.87 -0.30 5.81
N ALA A 185 12.43 -1.13 6.74
CA ALA A 185 12.88 -2.50 6.90
C ALA A 185 11.69 -3.34 7.40
N PRO A 186 11.72 -4.68 7.23
CA PRO A 186 10.76 -5.56 7.88
C PRO A 186 10.55 -5.17 9.35
N HIS A 187 9.30 -5.06 9.80
CA HIS A 187 9.00 -4.65 11.16
C HIS A 187 9.64 -5.61 12.18
N ALA A 188 9.90 -5.12 13.40
CA ALA A 188 10.55 -5.90 14.45
C ALA A 188 9.85 -7.25 14.73
N SER A 189 8.52 -7.31 14.60
CA SER A 189 7.75 -8.55 14.72
C SER A 189 8.12 -9.62 13.68
N GLY A 190 8.51 -9.19 12.48
CA GLY A 190 8.93 -10.01 11.35
C GLY A 190 10.40 -10.40 11.36
N LYS A 191 11.18 -9.99 12.37
CA LYS A 191 12.62 -10.27 12.44
C LYS A 191 12.89 -11.76 12.62
N MET A 192 13.64 -12.36 11.69
CA MET A 192 14.15 -13.73 11.84
C MET A 192 15.40 -13.74 12.70
N TYR A 193 15.50 -14.73 13.58
CA TYR A 193 16.71 -15.03 14.35
C TYR A 193 17.26 -16.36 13.85
N GLU A 194 18.57 -16.41 13.60
CA GLU A 194 19.27 -17.64 13.15
C GLU A 194 18.73 -18.27 11.84
N GLY A 195 17.93 -17.53 11.08
CA GLY A 195 17.34 -17.98 9.81
C GLY A 195 16.16 -18.93 9.97
N GLU A 196 15.63 -19.09 11.19
CA GLU A 196 14.48 -19.95 11.47
C GLU A 196 13.17 -19.16 11.45
N MET A 197 12.11 -19.83 10.98
CA MET A 197 10.76 -19.29 10.91
C MET A 197 9.90 -19.99 11.96
N ASP A 198 9.43 -19.24 12.94
CA ASP A 198 8.50 -19.76 13.95
C ASP A 198 7.03 -19.71 13.48
N ASP A 199 6.17 -20.37 14.25
CA ASP A 199 4.74 -20.49 13.95
C ASP A 199 4.04 -19.13 13.79
N HIS A 200 4.49 -18.09 14.52
CA HIS A 200 3.88 -16.77 14.43
C HIS A 200 4.37 -15.99 13.20
N LEU A 201 5.63 -16.16 12.81
CA LEU A 201 6.14 -15.64 11.53
C LEU A 201 5.42 -16.28 10.34
N GLU A 202 5.18 -17.59 10.35
CA GLU A 202 4.36 -18.25 9.31
C GLU A 202 2.92 -17.74 9.32
N LEU A 203 2.33 -17.52 10.51
CA LEU A 203 1.00 -16.91 10.63
C LEU A 203 0.95 -15.50 10.01
N GLN A 204 1.94 -14.65 10.30
CA GLN A 204 2.02 -13.30 9.70
C GLN A 204 2.18 -13.38 8.18
N LYS A 205 3.10 -14.22 7.69
CA LYS A 205 3.33 -14.43 6.25
C LYS A 205 2.06 -14.91 5.53
N ASP A 206 1.31 -15.82 6.13
CA ASP A 206 0.03 -16.29 5.59
C ASP A 206 -1.00 -15.16 5.49
N ILE A 207 -1.14 -14.33 6.54
CA ILE A 207 -2.06 -13.18 6.53
C ILE A 207 -1.66 -12.17 5.46
N ILE A 208 -0.37 -11.83 5.37
CA ILE A 208 0.17 -10.91 4.36
C ILE A 208 -0.10 -11.45 2.95
N LYS A 209 0.20 -12.72 2.68
CA LYS A 209 -0.06 -13.35 1.38
C LYS A 209 -1.54 -13.35 1.00
N MET A 210 -2.40 -13.74 1.94
CA MET A 210 -3.86 -13.75 1.73
C MET A 210 -4.40 -12.34 1.46
N HIS A 211 -3.98 -11.34 2.24
CA HIS A 211 -4.42 -9.97 2.06
C HIS A 211 -3.86 -9.36 0.77
N ALA A 212 -2.58 -9.55 0.46
CA ALA A 212 -1.94 -9.11 -0.79
C ALA A 212 -2.73 -9.61 -2.01
N SER A 213 -3.04 -10.91 -2.05
CA SER A 213 -3.83 -11.50 -3.13
C SER A 213 -5.24 -10.86 -3.23
N ALA A 214 -5.90 -10.60 -2.11
CA ALA A 214 -7.19 -9.92 -2.06
C ALA A 214 -7.09 -8.49 -2.60
N ALA A 215 -6.10 -7.74 -2.12
CA ALA A 215 -5.85 -6.34 -2.43
C ALA A 215 -5.50 -6.16 -3.90
N MET A 216 -4.63 -7.01 -4.47
CA MET A 216 -4.32 -6.97 -5.90
C MET A 216 -5.50 -7.39 -6.77
N THR A 217 -6.31 -8.36 -6.33
CA THR A 217 -7.57 -8.69 -7.02
C THR A 217 -8.55 -7.52 -7.00
N ALA A 218 -8.61 -6.77 -5.89
CA ALA A 218 -9.46 -5.60 -5.77
C ALA A 218 -8.93 -4.42 -6.62
N LEU A 219 -7.62 -4.19 -6.61
CA LEU A 219 -6.96 -3.15 -7.41
C LEU A 219 -7.16 -3.40 -8.90
N ARG A 220 -7.11 -4.65 -9.35
CA ARG A 220 -7.38 -5.04 -10.74
C ARG A 220 -8.79 -4.75 -11.24
N GLN A 221 -9.72 -4.43 -10.34
CA GLN A 221 -11.06 -3.95 -10.73
C GLN A 221 -11.10 -2.43 -10.94
N GLY A 222 -10.01 -1.72 -10.63
CA GLY A 222 -9.83 -0.30 -10.90
C GLY A 222 -9.53 0.00 -12.38
N PRO A 223 -9.19 1.26 -12.69
CA PRO A 223 -8.82 1.66 -14.05
C PRO A 223 -7.59 0.90 -14.58
N PRO A 224 -7.58 0.43 -15.85
CA PRO A 224 -6.44 -0.29 -16.42
C PRO A 224 -5.14 0.54 -16.47
N ASP A 225 -5.24 1.85 -16.69
CA ASP A 225 -4.09 2.76 -16.72
C ASP A 225 -3.44 2.89 -15.33
N LEU A 226 -4.23 2.89 -14.26
CA LEU A 226 -3.72 2.87 -12.88
C LEU A 226 -2.83 1.65 -12.65
N LEU A 227 -3.30 0.47 -13.05
CA LEU A 227 -2.57 -0.79 -12.88
C LEU A 227 -1.25 -0.78 -13.65
N GLN A 228 -1.30 -0.42 -14.93
CA GLN A 228 -0.12 -0.44 -15.79
C GLN A 228 0.95 0.53 -15.29
N ASN A 229 0.56 1.75 -14.89
CA ASN A 229 1.50 2.75 -14.39
C ASN A 229 2.11 2.33 -13.04
N LEU A 230 1.31 1.77 -12.14
CA LEU A 230 1.82 1.26 -10.86
C LEU A 230 2.77 0.09 -11.06
N GLU A 231 2.43 -0.88 -11.91
CA GLU A 231 3.29 -2.03 -12.20
C GLU A 231 4.60 -1.58 -12.84
N ASN A 232 4.53 -0.76 -13.90
CA ASN A 232 5.71 -0.21 -14.57
C ASN A 232 6.62 0.54 -13.61
N HIS A 233 6.04 1.44 -12.81
CA HIS A 233 6.80 2.23 -11.84
C HIS A 233 7.43 1.34 -10.77
N ALA A 234 6.71 0.34 -10.30
CA ALA A 234 7.21 -0.53 -9.26
C ALA A 234 8.32 -1.48 -9.76
N GLU A 235 8.31 -1.88 -11.05
CA GLU A 235 9.46 -2.52 -11.71
C GLU A 235 10.65 -1.54 -11.87
N LEU A 236 10.36 -0.28 -12.20
CA LEU A 236 11.34 0.79 -12.37
C LEU A 236 12.19 0.97 -11.10
N ILE A 237 11.55 1.00 -9.94
CA ILE A 237 12.21 1.26 -8.65
C ILE A 237 12.59 0.00 -7.87
N ASP A 238 12.38 -1.19 -8.45
CA ASP A 238 12.53 -2.49 -7.76
C ASP A 238 11.78 -2.54 -6.43
N LEU A 239 10.50 -2.14 -6.45
CA LEU A 239 9.67 -2.04 -5.25
C LEU A 239 9.52 -3.43 -4.59
N PRO A 240 9.88 -3.60 -3.30
CA PRO A 240 9.72 -4.87 -2.60
C PRO A 240 8.28 -5.41 -2.65
N ARG A 241 8.11 -6.60 -3.23
CA ARG A 241 6.83 -7.31 -3.33
C ARG A 241 6.58 -8.12 -2.05
N ILE A 242 5.66 -7.67 -1.19
CA ILE A 242 5.32 -8.41 0.04
C ILE A 242 4.10 -9.31 -0.16
N GLY A 243 4.14 -10.53 0.37
CA GLY A 243 3.03 -11.50 0.36
C GLY A 243 2.87 -12.28 -0.94
N THR A 244 2.77 -11.57 -2.07
CA THR A 244 2.67 -12.15 -3.41
C THR A 244 3.58 -11.41 -4.39
N ASP A 245 4.10 -12.13 -5.39
CA ASP A 245 5.03 -11.58 -6.39
C ASP A 245 4.39 -10.45 -7.23
N ASP A 246 3.07 -10.49 -7.37
CA ASP A 246 2.28 -9.50 -8.10
C ASP A 246 1.85 -8.29 -7.25
N ASN A 247 2.27 -8.18 -5.99
CA ASN A 247 1.92 -7.06 -5.12
C ASN A 247 2.79 -5.83 -5.40
N PHE A 248 2.39 -5.05 -6.40
CA PHE A 248 3.10 -3.84 -6.82
C PHE A 248 2.61 -2.53 -6.22
N ALA A 249 1.61 -2.55 -5.33
CA ALA A 249 0.96 -1.35 -4.82
C ALA A 249 0.99 -1.21 -3.29
N TYR A 250 1.13 -2.32 -2.56
CA TYR A 250 0.94 -2.35 -1.11
C TYR A 250 2.20 -2.86 -0.40
N PRO A 251 3.28 -2.05 -0.37
CA PRO A 251 4.54 -2.47 0.24
C PRO A 251 4.47 -2.54 1.77
N ASN A 252 3.40 -2.06 2.42
CA ASN A 252 3.18 -2.19 3.85
C ASN A 252 1.74 -2.65 4.16
N MET A 253 1.56 -3.37 5.26
CA MET A 253 0.27 -3.86 5.74
C MET A 253 0.15 -3.74 7.25
N GLN A 254 -1.06 -3.44 7.73
CA GLN A 254 -1.38 -3.38 9.16
C GLN A 254 -2.66 -4.18 9.47
N LEU A 255 -2.62 -5.00 10.51
CA LEU A 255 -3.78 -5.68 11.07
C LEU A 255 -4.36 -4.85 12.22
N ASN A 256 -5.62 -4.43 12.06
CA ASN A 256 -6.41 -3.73 13.06
C ASN A 256 -7.45 -4.67 13.64
N ILE A 257 -7.40 -4.88 14.96
CA ILE A 257 -8.32 -5.75 15.70
C ILE A 257 -9.12 -4.90 16.67
N SER A 258 -10.45 -5.02 16.62
CA SER A 258 -11.33 -4.33 17.58
C SER A 258 -12.45 -5.25 18.04
N PRO A 259 -12.58 -5.53 19.35
CA PRO A 259 -13.73 -6.24 19.88
C PRO A 259 -15.01 -5.42 19.69
N VAL A 260 -16.15 -6.09 19.60
CA VAL A 260 -17.44 -5.40 19.60
C VAL A 260 -17.78 -4.92 21.01
N ALA A 261 -18.18 -3.65 21.13
CA ALA A 261 -18.60 -3.07 22.40
C ALA A 261 -20.04 -3.50 22.78
N PRO A 262 -20.31 -3.78 24.08
CA PRO A 262 -21.65 -4.08 24.56
C PRO A 262 -22.64 -2.93 24.38
N LEU A 263 -23.92 -3.27 24.17
CA LEU A 263 -25.04 -2.33 24.19
C LEU A 263 -25.06 -1.53 25.52
N GLY A 264 -25.04 -0.20 25.41
CA GLY A 264 -25.15 0.69 26.57
C GLY A 264 -23.83 1.08 27.25
N SER A 265 -22.67 0.63 26.75
CA SER A 265 -21.39 1.20 27.18
C SER A 265 -21.38 2.71 26.92
N ARG A 266 -21.51 3.50 27.99
CA ARG A 266 -21.67 4.98 27.98
C ARG A 266 -20.44 5.74 27.52
N SER A 267 -19.35 5.06 27.24
CA SER A 267 -18.13 5.67 26.75
C SER A 267 -18.38 6.17 25.32
N VAL A 268 -18.80 7.41 25.22
CA VAL A 268 -18.65 8.26 24.03
C VAL A 268 -17.16 8.28 23.63
N ASP A 269 -16.26 8.06 24.59
CA ASP A 269 -14.81 7.86 24.44
C ASP A 269 -14.37 6.40 24.24
N GLY A 270 -15.30 5.44 24.22
CA GLY A 270 -15.04 3.99 24.08
C GLY A 270 -15.18 3.48 22.66
N GLY A 271 -14.93 4.36 21.68
CA GLY A 271 -14.96 4.02 20.27
C GLY A 271 -13.82 3.08 19.88
N LEU A 272 -13.72 2.78 18.58
CA LEU A 272 -12.58 2.06 17.99
C LEU A 272 -11.23 2.61 18.46
N SER A 273 -11.16 3.91 18.73
CA SER A 273 -9.95 4.58 19.21
C SER A 273 -9.38 4.03 20.52
N THR A 274 -10.18 3.38 21.35
CA THR A 274 -9.67 2.69 22.55
C THR A 274 -8.83 1.46 22.21
N SER A 275 -9.20 0.73 21.15
CA SER A 275 -8.50 -0.50 20.76
C SER A 275 -7.36 -0.22 19.77
N ILE A 276 -7.62 0.65 18.80
CA ILE A 276 -6.72 0.91 17.66
C ILE A 276 -6.26 2.37 17.59
N GLY A 277 -6.39 3.14 18.66
CA GLY A 277 -5.82 4.49 18.76
C GLY A 277 -6.32 5.45 17.69
N ILE A 278 -5.42 6.21 17.07
CA ILE A 278 -5.73 7.15 16.00
C ILE A 278 -6.44 6.48 14.81
N PHE A 279 -6.14 5.21 14.52
CA PHE A 279 -6.73 4.45 13.41
C PHE A 279 -8.23 4.19 13.60
N GLY A 280 -8.73 4.35 14.83
CA GLY A 280 -10.14 4.19 15.15
C GLY A 280 -10.96 5.49 15.07
N GLY A 281 -10.30 6.62 14.84
CA GLY A 281 -10.92 7.93 14.76
C GLY A 281 -10.92 8.52 13.34
N GLU A 282 -11.29 9.78 13.26
CA GLU A 282 -11.20 10.60 12.05
C GLU A 282 -9.74 10.93 11.79
N HIS A 283 -9.19 10.47 10.67
CA HIS A 283 -7.80 10.73 10.31
C HIS A 283 -7.59 10.64 8.81
N ILE A 284 -6.40 11.06 8.40
CA ILE A 284 -5.88 10.87 7.06
C ILE A 284 -4.54 10.14 7.19
N ASP A 285 -4.34 9.11 6.37
CA ASP A 285 -3.08 8.37 6.28
C ASP A 285 -2.03 9.19 5.52
N ALA A 286 -1.47 10.21 6.18
CA ALA A 286 -0.54 11.16 5.56
C ALA A 286 0.76 10.53 5.01
N GLY A 287 1.04 9.27 5.36
CA GLY A 287 2.16 8.50 4.84
C GLY A 287 1.89 7.85 3.48
N ASP A 288 0.66 7.87 2.99
CA ASP A 288 0.29 7.24 1.72
C ASP A 288 0.64 8.10 0.50
N HIS A 289 0.87 7.43 -0.62
CA HIS A 289 1.22 8.01 -1.91
C HIS A 289 -0.03 8.44 -2.69
N GLU A 290 -0.04 9.67 -3.20
CA GLU A 290 -1.15 10.28 -3.97
C GLU A 290 -1.49 9.58 -5.29
N GLY A 291 -0.52 8.90 -5.90
CA GLY A 291 -0.71 8.19 -7.16
C GLY A 291 -1.43 6.84 -7.03
N THR A 292 -1.92 6.45 -5.85
CA THR A 292 -2.53 5.13 -5.63
C THR A 292 -3.51 5.16 -4.46
N PHE A 293 -4.05 3.99 -4.10
CA PHE A 293 -5.18 3.83 -3.21
C PHE A 293 -4.81 2.87 -2.08
N THR A 294 -5.05 3.25 -0.83
CA THR A 294 -5.10 2.38 0.34
C THR A 294 -6.13 1.27 0.13
N CYS A 295 -5.81 0.03 0.49
CA CYS A 295 -6.76 -1.09 0.41
C CYS A 295 -7.14 -1.58 1.81
N ALA A 296 -8.42 -1.47 2.18
CA ALA A 296 -8.94 -1.99 3.44
C ALA A 296 -9.69 -3.32 3.22
N GLY A 297 -9.09 -4.42 3.67
CA GLY A 297 -9.71 -5.74 3.68
C GLY A 297 -10.51 -5.97 4.95
N VAL A 298 -11.82 -6.21 4.81
CA VAL A 298 -12.71 -6.47 5.96
C VAL A 298 -12.86 -7.97 6.19
N TYR A 299 -12.32 -8.44 7.31
CA TYR A 299 -12.31 -9.85 7.73
C TYR A 299 -13.07 -10.06 9.05
N SER A 300 -14.03 -9.19 9.36
CA SER A 300 -14.75 -9.20 10.63
C SER A 300 -15.47 -10.53 10.90
N HIS A 301 -15.31 -11.06 12.12
CA HIS A 301 -16.04 -12.22 12.61
C HIS A 301 -17.13 -11.73 13.57
N LEU A 302 -18.36 -11.57 13.06
CA LEU A 302 -19.46 -10.98 13.81
C LEU A 302 -20.69 -11.91 13.81
N SER A 303 -21.25 -12.10 15.00
CA SER A 303 -22.56 -12.71 15.20
C SER A 303 -23.69 -11.88 14.54
N SER A 304 -24.84 -12.51 14.32
CA SER A 304 -25.97 -11.87 13.60
C SER A 304 -26.62 -10.72 14.37
N ASN A 305 -26.37 -10.62 15.66
CA ASN A 305 -26.89 -9.60 16.56
C ASN A 305 -25.90 -8.45 16.82
N CYS A 306 -24.77 -8.42 16.11
CA CYS A 306 -23.85 -7.30 16.08
C CYS A 306 -24.12 -6.41 14.86
N ASP A 307 -24.04 -5.09 15.05
CA ASP A 307 -24.07 -4.15 13.94
C ASP A 307 -22.86 -4.37 12.99
N PRO A 308 -23.00 -4.21 11.67
CA PRO A 308 -21.92 -4.56 10.73
C PRO A 308 -20.63 -3.71 10.79
N GLY A 309 -20.56 -2.49 11.34
CA GLY A 309 -21.23 -1.28 10.87
C GLY A 309 -20.55 -0.64 9.65
N TYR A 310 -19.93 0.54 9.72
CA TYR A 310 -19.75 1.41 8.53
C TYR A 310 -18.43 2.19 8.45
N PHE A 311 -17.73 2.12 7.32
CA PHE A 311 -16.59 2.99 7.00
C PHE A 311 -17.07 4.23 6.26
N PHE A 312 -16.53 5.41 6.57
CA PHE A 312 -16.96 6.68 5.97
C PHE A 312 -15.79 7.39 5.30
N LEU A 313 -15.99 7.80 4.05
CA LEU A 313 -15.17 8.77 3.35
C LEU A 313 -15.78 10.14 3.60
N LEU A 314 -15.22 10.89 4.56
CA LEU A 314 -15.82 12.11 5.11
C LEU A 314 -15.74 13.30 4.15
N ASP A 315 -14.80 13.32 3.22
CA ASP A 315 -14.66 14.35 2.19
C ASP A 315 -15.90 14.46 1.28
N ILE A 316 -16.60 13.34 1.08
CA ILE A 316 -17.80 13.27 0.25
C ILE A 316 -19.00 12.62 0.96
N MET A 317 -18.85 12.27 2.24
CA MET A 317 -19.84 11.55 3.06
C MET A 317 -20.43 10.33 2.32
N VAL A 318 -19.52 9.46 1.86
CA VAL A 318 -19.82 8.14 1.31
C VAL A 318 -19.57 7.09 2.37
N CYS A 319 -20.39 6.03 2.41
CA CYS A 319 -20.21 4.95 3.37
C CYS A 319 -20.25 3.55 2.74
N VAL A 320 -19.50 2.65 3.38
CA VAL A 320 -19.43 1.23 3.05
C VAL A 320 -19.79 0.40 4.28
N SER A 321 -20.67 -0.58 4.12
CA SER A 321 -21.05 -1.49 5.21
C SER A 321 -20.01 -2.59 5.45
N GLY A 322 -19.86 -3.03 6.70
CA GLY A 322 -19.03 -4.14 7.15
C GLY A 322 -17.80 -3.75 7.96
N ALA A 323 -17.48 -2.46 8.08
CA ALA A 323 -16.16 -2.03 8.57
C ALA A 323 -16.13 -1.58 10.04
N VAL A 324 -17.12 -0.82 10.53
CA VAL A 324 -17.10 -0.22 11.89
C VAL A 324 -18.43 -0.44 12.63
N CYS A 325 -18.54 -1.49 13.44
CA CYS A 325 -19.62 -1.65 14.42
C CYS A 325 -19.44 -0.65 15.60
N LEU A 326 -20.46 -0.35 16.40
CA LEU A 326 -20.18 0.19 17.75
C LEU A 326 -21.05 -0.45 18.83
N LYS A 327 -22.06 -1.26 18.48
CA LYS A 327 -23.04 -1.76 19.45
C LYS A 327 -23.58 -3.13 19.05
N GLY A 328 -23.77 -3.99 20.05
CA GLY A 328 -24.46 -5.26 19.93
C GLY A 328 -24.56 -5.96 21.29
N ASN A 329 -25.04 -7.20 21.30
CA ASN A 329 -24.85 -8.13 22.42
C ASN A 329 -23.67 -9.05 22.06
N PRO A 330 -22.43 -8.56 22.12
CA PRO A 330 -21.29 -9.26 21.57
C PRO A 330 -21.01 -10.53 22.34
N LYS A 331 -20.59 -11.55 21.61
CA LYS A 331 -19.92 -12.71 22.15
C LYS A 331 -18.43 -12.42 22.28
N CYS A 332 -17.73 -13.18 23.12
CA CYS A 332 -16.28 -13.01 23.34
C CYS A 332 -15.43 -13.19 22.08
N TYR A 333 -15.99 -13.79 21.03
CA TYR A 333 -15.35 -13.99 19.74
C TYR A 333 -15.80 -12.99 18.65
N ASP A 334 -16.64 -12.01 18.99
CA ASP A 334 -17.10 -11.01 18.01
C ASP A 334 -16.05 -9.90 17.86
N TYR A 335 -15.30 -9.96 16.76
CA TYR A 335 -14.25 -8.99 16.44
C TYR A 335 -14.40 -8.42 15.04
N ARG A 336 -13.97 -7.17 14.93
CA ARG A 336 -13.59 -6.58 13.66
C ARG A 336 -12.13 -6.81 13.42
N LEU A 337 -11.86 -7.33 12.23
CA LEU A 337 -10.53 -7.62 11.74
C LEU A 337 -10.43 -6.89 10.42
N ILE A 338 -9.58 -5.87 10.36
CA ILE A 338 -9.30 -5.14 9.13
C ILE A 338 -7.81 -5.30 8.87
N VAL A 339 -7.45 -5.78 7.69
CA VAL A 339 -6.06 -5.66 7.22
C VAL A 339 -6.04 -4.52 6.21
N VAL A 340 -5.16 -3.56 6.43
CA VAL A 340 -5.00 -2.39 5.56
C VAL A 340 -3.68 -2.52 4.80
N GLY A 341 -3.73 -2.51 3.48
CA GLY A 341 -2.58 -2.37 2.60
C GLY A 341 -2.33 -0.90 2.30
N TYR A 342 -1.17 -0.40 2.73
CA TYR A 342 -0.77 1.00 2.60
C TYR A 342 0.20 1.18 1.43
N PRO A 343 -0.09 2.12 0.50
CA PRO A 343 0.87 2.56 -0.50
C PRO A 343 1.83 3.60 0.10
N VAL A 344 2.75 3.17 0.96
CA VAL A 344 3.66 4.08 1.67
C VAL A 344 4.47 4.93 0.68
N ARG A 345 4.32 6.26 0.77
CA ARG A 345 4.90 7.25 -0.15
C ARG A 345 6.37 7.01 -0.41
N ASP A 346 7.20 6.95 0.62
CA ASP A 346 8.65 6.88 0.42
C ASP A 346 9.11 5.55 -0.20
N LEU A 347 8.34 4.47 0.01
CA LEU A 347 8.59 3.19 -0.66
C LEU A 347 8.14 3.26 -2.13
N ILE A 348 6.95 3.80 -2.40
CA ILE A 348 6.43 3.98 -3.76
C ILE A 348 7.26 4.99 -4.57
N GLU A 349 7.81 6.05 -3.97
CA GLU A 349 8.69 7.00 -4.66
C GLU A 349 10.12 6.45 -4.85
N GLY A 350 10.49 5.35 -4.19
CA GLY A 350 11.87 4.85 -4.17
C GLY A 350 12.85 5.79 -3.43
N THR A 351 12.33 6.67 -2.59
CA THR A 351 13.10 7.70 -1.85
C THR A 351 13.57 7.23 -0.49
N ASN A 352 13.25 5.99 -0.11
CA ASN A 352 13.59 5.43 1.19
C ASN A 352 14.98 4.79 1.21
N VAL A 353 15.63 4.82 2.37
CA VAL A 353 16.86 4.06 2.59
C VAL A 353 16.48 2.65 3.06
N LEU A 354 16.88 1.63 2.30
CA LEU A 354 16.60 0.24 2.63
C LEU A 354 17.84 -0.39 3.27
N PRO A 355 17.80 -0.82 4.55
CA PRO A 355 18.82 -1.69 5.11
C PRO A 355 18.79 -3.03 4.36
N PHE A 356 19.76 -3.23 3.46
CA PHE A 356 19.76 -4.34 2.51
C PHE A 356 20.42 -5.60 3.10
N ALA A 357 21.57 -5.44 3.76
CA ALA A 357 22.30 -6.55 4.36
C ALA A 357 23.05 -6.12 5.63
N ALA A 358 23.35 -7.07 6.51
CA ALA A 358 24.20 -6.83 7.66
C ALA A 358 25.69 -6.81 7.25
N LEU A 359 26.50 -5.98 7.89
CA LEU A 359 27.97 -5.92 7.76
C LEU A 359 28.65 -6.42 9.05
N PRO A 360 29.86 -7.00 8.96
CA PRO A 360 30.61 -7.41 10.14
C PRO A 360 31.12 -6.18 10.92
N GLY A 361 31.13 -6.24 12.26
CA GLY A 361 31.64 -5.16 13.10
C GLY A 361 31.20 -5.27 14.56
N SER A 362 31.77 -4.45 15.45
CA SER A 362 31.46 -4.48 16.89
C SER A 362 30.31 -3.58 17.31
N GLN A 363 30.00 -2.51 16.58
CA GLN A 363 28.97 -1.51 16.93
C GLN A 363 27.64 -1.74 16.16
N PRO A 364 26.47 -1.89 16.81
CA PRO A 364 25.20 -2.23 16.15
C PRO A 364 24.75 -1.28 15.03
N HIS A 365 25.00 0.03 15.17
CA HIS A 365 24.51 1.07 14.26
C HIS A 365 25.38 1.28 13.01
N GLN A 366 26.52 0.58 12.91
CA GLN A 366 27.45 0.62 11.77
C GLN A 366 27.45 -0.68 10.95
N ARG A 367 26.50 -1.59 11.21
CA ARG A 367 26.46 -2.94 10.63
C ARG A 367 25.48 -3.09 9.47
N GLU A 368 25.17 -2.04 8.74
CA GLU A 368 24.17 -2.11 7.66
C GLU A 368 24.77 -1.65 6.34
N LEU A 369 24.74 -2.54 5.35
CA LEU A 369 24.79 -2.15 3.95
C LEU A 369 23.40 -1.64 3.57
N ARG A 370 23.33 -0.41 3.08
CA ARG A 370 22.06 0.26 2.78
C ARG A 370 21.97 0.56 1.29
N PHE A 371 20.79 0.37 0.72
CA PHE A 371 20.42 0.96 -0.55
C PHE A 371 19.86 2.34 -0.28
N SER A 372 20.65 3.35 -0.60
CA SER A 372 20.19 4.73 -0.58
C SER A 372 19.42 5.04 -1.86
N PRO A 373 18.55 6.08 -1.86
CA PRO A 373 17.83 6.51 -3.05
C PRO A 373 18.74 6.79 -4.25
N GLU A 374 19.98 7.23 -4.01
CA GLU A 374 20.97 7.49 -5.04
C GLU A 374 21.45 6.22 -5.79
N TRP A 375 21.18 5.04 -5.24
CA TRP A 375 21.49 3.75 -5.84
C TRP A 375 20.30 3.17 -6.59
N THR A 376 19.12 3.80 -6.50
CA THR A 376 17.97 3.41 -7.32
C THR A 376 18.18 3.91 -8.75
N PRO A 377 17.59 3.25 -9.76
CA PRO A 377 17.73 3.65 -11.16
C PRO A 377 17.42 5.13 -11.44
N ASN A 378 16.57 5.77 -10.64
CA ASN A 378 16.20 7.18 -10.71
C ASN A 378 17.42 8.13 -10.63
N ALA A 379 18.50 7.70 -9.97
CA ALA A 379 19.64 8.55 -9.62
C ALA A 379 20.97 8.16 -10.31
N PHE A 380 20.99 7.12 -11.15
CA PHE A 380 22.15 6.76 -11.96
C PHE A 380 22.36 7.72 -13.14
N GLN A 381 22.47 9.02 -12.86
CA GLN A 381 23.05 9.96 -13.79
C GLN A 381 24.56 9.97 -13.57
N TYR A 382 25.34 9.67 -14.61
CA TYR A 382 26.81 9.76 -14.61
C TYR A 382 27.37 11.10 -14.10
N LYS A 383 26.52 12.14 -14.03
CA LYS A 383 26.84 13.49 -13.56
C LYS A 383 26.95 13.61 -12.05
N ASP A 384 26.27 12.75 -11.28
CA ASP A 384 26.22 12.83 -9.81
C ASP A 384 27.00 11.67 -9.17
N ARG A 385 28.27 11.53 -9.53
CA ARG A 385 29.15 10.57 -8.87
C ARG A 385 29.30 10.96 -7.40
N GLY A 386 28.96 10.05 -6.49
CA GLY A 386 29.25 10.22 -5.08
C GLY A 386 30.73 10.54 -4.86
N TRP A 387 31.00 11.51 -4.00
CA TRP A 387 32.36 11.88 -3.60
C TRP A 387 32.49 11.82 -2.08
N THR A 388 33.70 11.50 -1.64
CA THR A 388 34.08 11.51 -0.23
C THR A 388 35.47 12.13 -0.11
N SER A 389 35.75 12.75 1.04
CA SER A 389 37.07 13.29 1.35
C SER A 389 38.12 12.22 1.63
N GLN A 390 37.69 10.98 1.91
CA GLN A 390 38.59 9.85 2.11
C GLN A 390 38.84 9.14 0.78
N SER A 391 40.10 8.80 0.49
CA SER A 391 40.44 8.00 -0.68
C SER A 391 39.75 6.64 -0.67
N THR A 392 39.27 6.21 -1.82
CA THR A 392 38.61 4.92 -2.02
C THR A 392 39.36 4.08 -3.04
N TRP A 393 39.36 2.77 -2.86
CA TRP A 393 39.99 1.87 -3.82
C TRP A 393 39.32 1.91 -5.19
N VAL A 394 38.00 2.17 -5.27
CA VAL A 394 37.27 2.22 -6.55
C VAL A 394 37.64 3.47 -7.35
N ALA A 395 37.68 4.63 -6.70
CA ALA A 395 37.88 5.89 -7.41
C ALA A 395 39.35 6.25 -7.56
N ASP A 396 40.22 5.92 -6.57
CA ASP A 396 41.55 6.50 -6.47
C ASP A 396 42.69 5.51 -6.74
N ALA A 397 42.44 4.19 -6.69
CA ALA A 397 43.50 3.18 -6.85
C ALA A 397 44.11 3.14 -8.25
N PHE A 398 43.43 3.69 -9.27
CA PHE A 398 44.00 3.82 -10.62
C PHE A 398 45.28 4.66 -10.64
N SER A 399 45.50 5.52 -9.64
CA SER A 399 46.72 6.30 -9.51
C SER A 399 47.96 5.45 -9.17
N ILE A 400 47.76 4.23 -8.64
CA ILE A 400 48.83 3.35 -8.15
C ILE A 400 48.75 1.92 -8.71
N MET A 401 47.74 1.59 -9.50
CA MET A 401 47.53 0.28 -10.11
C MET A 401 47.41 0.40 -11.63
N THR A 402 47.84 -0.62 -12.37
CA THR A 402 47.53 -0.70 -13.80
C THR A 402 46.01 -0.86 -14.01
N PRO A 403 45.44 -0.39 -15.14
CA PRO A 403 44.01 -0.54 -15.41
C PRO A 403 43.51 -2.00 -15.34
N ALA A 404 44.34 -2.96 -15.75
CA ALA A 404 44.01 -4.38 -15.68
C ALA A 404 43.93 -4.89 -14.24
N ALA A 405 44.92 -4.54 -13.41
CA ALA A 405 44.98 -4.96 -12.01
C ALA A 405 43.88 -4.28 -11.17
N HIS A 406 43.65 -2.98 -11.40
CA HIS A 406 42.58 -2.23 -10.74
C HIS A 406 41.21 -2.83 -11.07
N PHE A 407 40.90 -3.01 -12.36
CA PHE A 407 39.66 -3.64 -12.80
C PHE A 407 39.45 -5.00 -12.15
N ARG A 408 40.47 -5.87 -12.18
CA ARG A 408 40.39 -7.19 -11.54
C ARG A 408 40.14 -7.09 -10.04
N PHE A 409 40.87 -6.24 -9.32
CA PHE A 409 40.70 -6.09 -7.88
C PHE A 409 39.28 -5.66 -7.49
N ILE A 410 38.71 -4.67 -8.19
CA ILE A 410 37.33 -4.19 -7.94
C ILE A 410 36.32 -5.30 -8.22
N ILE A 411 36.42 -5.98 -9.37
CA ILE A 411 35.49 -7.05 -9.71
C ILE A 411 35.56 -8.22 -8.71
N LEU A 412 36.75 -8.63 -8.28
CA LEU A 412 36.90 -9.67 -7.25
C LEU A 412 36.29 -9.22 -5.91
N GLY A 413 36.47 -7.96 -5.52
CA GLY A 413 35.83 -7.38 -4.35
C GLY A 413 34.29 -7.41 -4.43
N LEU A 414 33.72 -7.09 -5.60
CA LEU A 414 32.27 -7.20 -5.83
C LEU A 414 31.79 -8.65 -5.73
N VAL A 415 32.54 -9.63 -6.26
CA VAL A 415 32.20 -11.06 -6.12
C VAL A 415 32.16 -11.45 -4.64
N PHE A 416 33.17 -11.08 -3.85
CA PHE A 416 33.15 -11.36 -2.40
C PHE A 416 31.96 -10.70 -1.69
N LEU A 417 31.64 -9.45 -2.03
CA LEU A 417 30.49 -8.74 -1.46
C LEU A 417 29.17 -9.45 -1.81
N ILE A 418 28.99 -9.84 -3.07
CA ILE A 418 27.82 -10.60 -3.54
C ILE A 418 27.70 -11.91 -2.76
N LEU A 419 28.77 -12.71 -2.71
CA LEU A 419 28.77 -13.98 -1.97
C LEU A 419 28.47 -13.79 -0.48
N TYR A 420 28.99 -12.72 0.13
CA TYR A 420 28.71 -12.41 1.52
C TYR A 420 27.24 -12.07 1.75
N ILE A 421 26.62 -11.29 0.86
CA ILE A 421 25.19 -10.94 0.93
C ILE A 421 24.33 -12.19 0.70
N LEU A 422 24.64 -13.00 -0.33
CA LEU A 422 23.88 -14.22 -0.63
C LEU A 422 23.91 -15.23 0.54
N ASN A 423 24.97 -15.24 1.34
CA ASN A 423 25.05 -16.08 2.55
C ASN A 423 24.08 -15.67 3.66
N GLN A 424 23.52 -14.47 3.61
CA GLN A 424 22.51 -13.99 4.57
C GLN A 424 21.09 -14.41 4.20
N LEU A 425 20.89 -14.93 2.97
CA LEU A 425 19.59 -15.46 2.55
C LEU A 425 19.24 -16.75 3.30
N PRO A 426 17.94 -17.05 3.49
CA PRO A 426 17.51 -18.31 4.10
C PRO A 426 18.16 -19.53 3.43
N ALA A 427 18.68 -20.45 4.22
CA ALA A 427 19.32 -21.66 3.71
C ALA A 427 18.39 -22.52 2.85
N SER A 428 17.09 -22.46 3.12
CA SER A 428 16.04 -23.14 2.36
C SER A 428 15.95 -22.71 0.89
N TYR A 429 16.45 -21.52 0.54
CA TYR A 429 16.44 -21.04 -0.84
C TYR A 429 17.49 -21.72 -1.72
N LYS A 430 18.49 -22.39 -1.12
CA LYS A 430 19.56 -23.12 -1.82
C LYS A 430 20.21 -22.29 -2.94
N VAL A 431 20.47 -21.01 -2.64
CA VAL A 431 21.04 -20.08 -3.62
C VAL A 431 22.49 -20.47 -3.93
N GLU A 432 22.81 -20.53 -5.21
CA GLU A 432 24.14 -20.75 -5.74
C GLU A 432 24.56 -19.57 -6.63
N CYS A 433 25.87 -19.31 -6.69
CA CYS A 433 26.44 -18.25 -7.52
C CYS A 433 27.53 -18.86 -8.42
N ASP A 434 27.30 -18.84 -9.73
CA ASP A 434 28.34 -19.14 -10.71
C ASP A 434 29.29 -17.95 -10.81
N THR A 435 30.35 -18.02 -10.00
CA THR A 435 31.37 -16.97 -9.94
C THR A 435 32.14 -16.85 -11.25
N GLU A 436 32.21 -17.89 -12.09
CA GLU A 436 32.87 -17.82 -13.38
C GLU A 436 32.03 -17.06 -14.40
N ALA A 437 30.74 -17.38 -14.49
CA ALA A 437 29.80 -16.63 -15.32
C ALA A 437 29.74 -15.15 -14.89
N LEU A 438 29.69 -14.89 -13.58
CA LEU A 438 29.69 -13.54 -13.04
C LEU A 438 30.95 -12.74 -13.43
N LEU A 439 32.13 -13.35 -13.36
CA LEU A 439 33.38 -12.70 -13.81
C LEU A 439 33.39 -12.40 -15.31
N LYS A 440 32.74 -13.24 -16.13
CA LYS A 440 32.63 -13.06 -17.58
C LYS A 440 31.68 -11.90 -17.95
N CYS A 441 30.72 -11.56 -17.09
CA CYS A 441 29.80 -10.43 -17.30
C CYS A 441 30.51 -9.07 -17.26
N PHE A 442 31.59 -8.94 -16.51
CA PHE A 442 32.34 -7.68 -16.41
C PHE A 442 33.42 -7.60 -17.49
N THR A 443 33.32 -6.58 -18.35
CA THR A 443 34.31 -6.31 -19.40
C THR A 443 34.82 -4.88 -19.33
N ARG A 444 36.07 -4.67 -19.78
CA ARG A 444 36.65 -3.35 -20.01
C ARG A 444 37.21 -3.25 -21.42
N GLU A 445 37.24 -2.04 -21.94
CA GLU A 445 37.96 -1.73 -23.18
C GLU A 445 39.46 -1.60 -22.90
N ARG A 446 40.28 -2.07 -23.84
CA ARG A 446 41.72 -1.87 -23.87
C ARG A 446 42.07 -0.68 -24.75
N GLU A 447 43.32 -0.25 -24.72
CA GLU A 447 43.84 0.83 -25.57
C GLU A 447 43.71 0.53 -27.07
N ASP A 448 43.63 -0.76 -27.46
CA ASP A 448 43.41 -1.22 -28.83
C ASP A 448 41.92 -1.28 -29.23
N GLY A 449 41.02 -0.80 -28.37
CA GLY A 449 39.56 -0.82 -28.58
C GLY A 449 38.90 -2.18 -28.35
N LYS A 450 39.66 -3.24 -28.02
CA LYS A 450 39.07 -4.56 -27.76
C LYS A 450 38.54 -4.67 -26.35
N ARG A 451 37.34 -5.26 -26.20
CA ARG A 451 36.80 -5.63 -24.90
C ARG A 451 37.40 -6.93 -24.38
N VAL A 452 37.78 -6.93 -23.12
CA VAL A 452 38.25 -8.13 -22.40
C VAL A 452 37.54 -8.26 -21.06
N ASN A 453 37.39 -9.49 -20.59
CA ASN A 453 36.80 -9.79 -19.28
C ASN A 453 37.87 -9.74 -18.15
N CYS A 454 37.44 -10.09 -16.94
CA CYS A 454 38.29 -10.10 -15.74
C CYS A 454 39.37 -11.22 -15.73
N GLY A 455 39.32 -12.14 -16.70
CA GLY A 455 40.17 -13.33 -16.78
C GLY A 455 39.77 -14.42 -15.78
N GLU A 456 40.48 -15.54 -15.82
CA GLU A 456 40.21 -16.67 -14.93
C GLU A 456 40.59 -16.37 -13.47
N TRP A 457 39.89 -17.00 -12.53
CA TRP A 457 40.24 -17.02 -11.12
C TRP A 457 40.27 -18.47 -10.63
N PRO A 458 41.44 -19.13 -10.70
CA PRO A 458 41.55 -20.55 -10.35
C PRO A 458 41.18 -20.85 -8.90
N SER A 459 41.48 -19.94 -7.98
CA SER A 459 41.20 -20.07 -6.55
C SER A 459 39.92 -19.35 -6.12
N ARG A 460 38.95 -19.21 -7.02
CA ARG A 460 37.68 -18.56 -6.70
C ARG A 460 36.92 -19.35 -5.62
N PRO A 461 36.27 -18.67 -4.67
CA PRO A 461 35.36 -19.34 -3.75
C PRO A 461 34.17 -19.91 -4.53
N GLU A 462 33.83 -21.18 -4.27
CA GLU A 462 32.60 -21.79 -4.75
C GLU A 462 31.54 -21.72 -3.66
N MET A 463 30.33 -21.29 -4.00
CA MET A 463 29.17 -21.27 -3.10
C MET A 463 28.32 -22.53 -3.26
N LYS A 464 28.95 -23.69 -3.50
CA LYS A 464 28.23 -24.97 -3.53
C LYS A 464 28.02 -25.44 -2.10
N ARG A 465 26.78 -25.31 -1.60
CA ARG A 465 26.36 -26.01 -0.37
C ARG A 465 26.01 -27.44 -0.76
N THR A 466 27.01 -28.27 -1.06
CA THR A 466 26.76 -29.68 -1.38
C THR A 466 26.32 -30.41 -0.10
N PRO A 467 25.10 -30.98 0.00
CA PRO A 467 24.93 -32.15 0.83
C PRO A 467 25.76 -33.28 0.19
N PRO A 468 26.48 -34.10 0.98
CA PRO A 468 27.31 -35.14 0.40
C PRO A 468 26.41 -36.21 -0.21
N THR A 469 26.42 -36.37 -1.54
CA THR A 469 26.20 -37.66 -2.21
C THR A 469 26.63 -37.60 -3.68
N PRO A 470 27.01 -38.75 -4.26
CA PRO A 470 27.97 -38.85 -5.34
C PRO A 470 27.36 -38.66 -6.74
N THR A 471 28.20 -38.10 -7.62
CA THR A 471 28.29 -38.26 -9.09
C THR A 471 26.97 -38.33 -9.87
N ASP A 472 26.73 -37.35 -10.74
CA ASP A 472 26.99 -37.55 -12.16
C ASP A 472 26.96 -36.24 -12.97
N MET A 473 27.70 -36.28 -14.09
CA MET A 473 27.89 -35.23 -15.07
C MET A 473 26.65 -35.03 -15.94
N GLU A 474 26.44 -33.81 -16.44
CA GLU A 474 26.35 -33.53 -17.90
C GLU A 474 26.23 -32.02 -18.18
N SER A 475 26.89 -31.56 -19.24
CA SER A 475 26.96 -30.16 -19.67
C SER A 475 26.08 -29.91 -20.88
N SER A 476 25.33 -28.80 -20.90
CA SER A 476 24.62 -28.31 -22.09
C SER A 476 25.08 -26.91 -22.50
N THR A 477 25.42 -26.77 -23.77
CA THR A 477 25.77 -25.53 -24.48
C THR A 477 24.52 -24.77 -24.95
N VAL A 478 24.54 -23.43 -24.90
CA VAL A 478 23.50 -22.56 -25.47
C VAL A 478 24.14 -21.54 -26.41
N SER A 479 23.56 -21.37 -27.61
CA SER A 479 24.02 -20.48 -28.69
C SER A 479 23.34 -19.11 -28.66
N ALA A 480 23.94 -18.19 -29.42
CA ALA A 480 23.80 -16.73 -29.34
C ALA A 480 22.79 -16.10 -30.33
N ASP A 481 22.76 -14.76 -30.22
CA ASP A 481 22.35 -13.72 -31.18
C ASP A 481 20.87 -13.29 -31.21
N VAL A 482 20.54 -12.37 -30.30
CA VAL A 482 19.44 -11.40 -30.45
C VAL A 482 20.04 -10.02 -30.74
N THR A 483 19.79 -9.48 -31.92
CA THR A 483 20.17 -8.10 -32.28
C THR A 483 19.15 -7.14 -31.67
N VAL A 484 19.45 -6.59 -30.50
CA VAL A 484 18.60 -5.59 -29.82
C VAL A 484 18.94 -4.21 -30.36
N THR A 485 17.97 -3.54 -30.98
CA THR A 485 18.06 -2.12 -31.33
C THR A 485 18.10 -1.29 -30.05
N CYS A 486 19.27 -0.71 -29.75
CA CYS A 486 19.52 0.07 -28.55
C CYS A 486 18.90 1.48 -28.69
N SER A 487 17.64 1.65 -28.26
CA SER A 487 17.27 2.94 -27.68
C SER A 487 18.14 3.14 -26.45
N THR A 488 18.76 4.30 -26.28
CA THR A 488 19.61 4.55 -25.10
C THR A 488 18.77 4.32 -23.84
N GLN A 489 19.19 3.42 -22.97
CA GLN A 489 18.46 3.01 -21.77
C GLN A 489 17.90 4.23 -20.98
N ASN A 490 18.66 5.32 -20.91
CA ASN A 490 18.27 6.60 -20.30
C ASN A 490 16.96 7.20 -20.86
N SER A 491 16.69 7.10 -22.16
CA SER A 491 15.48 7.69 -22.74
C SER A 491 14.21 6.92 -22.37
N ILE A 492 14.32 5.60 -22.15
CA ILE A 492 13.23 4.78 -21.62
C ILE A 492 12.91 5.22 -20.18
N TRP A 493 13.92 5.33 -19.33
CA TRP A 493 13.75 5.75 -17.93
C TRP A 493 13.09 7.13 -17.81
N GLU A 494 13.63 8.13 -18.52
CA GLU A 494 13.07 9.50 -18.52
C GLU A 494 11.60 9.50 -18.96
N THR A 495 11.27 8.69 -19.96
CA THR A 495 9.88 8.55 -20.43
C THR A 495 9.00 7.91 -19.37
N GLN A 496 9.46 6.85 -18.70
CA GLN A 496 8.68 6.17 -17.66
C GLN A 496 8.44 7.08 -16.43
N PHE A 497 9.42 7.88 -16.00
CA PHE A 497 9.21 8.85 -14.93
C PHE A 497 8.24 9.95 -15.33
N ALA A 498 8.33 10.46 -16.56
CA ALA A 498 7.36 11.44 -17.05
C ALA A 498 5.92 10.87 -17.09
N LEU A 499 5.77 9.59 -17.45
CA LEU A 499 4.48 8.88 -17.37
C LEU A 499 4.01 8.71 -15.93
N TRP A 500 4.93 8.40 -15.00
CA TRP A 500 4.62 8.32 -13.57
C TRP A 500 4.19 9.67 -12.99
N ASP A 501 4.88 10.76 -13.31
CA ASP A 501 4.51 12.10 -12.86
C ASP A 501 3.12 12.50 -13.39
N ALA A 502 2.84 12.25 -14.67
CA ALA A 502 1.51 12.48 -15.25
C ALA A 502 0.43 11.60 -14.60
N HIS A 503 0.77 10.36 -14.24
CA HIS A 503 -0.10 9.45 -13.49
C HIS A 503 -0.41 10.01 -12.10
N VAL A 504 0.61 10.46 -11.37
CA VAL A 504 0.45 11.08 -10.06
C VAL A 504 -0.45 12.31 -10.15
N ASP A 505 -0.22 13.22 -11.10
CA ASP A 505 -1.05 14.40 -11.31
C ASP A 505 -2.52 14.04 -11.56
N LYS A 506 -2.77 12.98 -12.35
CA LYS A 506 -4.12 12.48 -12.64
C LYS A 506 -4.85 12.01 -11.38
N TYR A 507 -4.22 11.24 -10.51
CA TYR A 507 -4.89 10.64 -9.35
C TYR A 507 -4.84 11.53 -8.08
N ALA A 508 -3.75 12.27 -7.86
CA ALA A 508 -3.59 13.20 -6.75
C ALA A 508 -4.64 14.30 -6.72
N SER A 509 -5.11 14.71 -7.89
CA SER A 509 -6.08 15.79 -8.08
C SER A 509 -7.53 15.41 -7.76
N THR A 510 -7.80 14.17 -7.37
CA THR A 510 -9.15 13.70 -7.00
C THR A 510 -9.54 13.96 -5.55
N ILE A 511 -8.58 14.39 -4.75
CA ILE A 511 -8.71 14.55 -3.32
C ILE A 511 -8.51 16.02 -2.98
N SER A 512 -9.18 16.49 -1.94
CA SER A 512 -9.05 17.82 -1.34
C SER A 512 -7.66 18.04 -0.73
N ILE A 513 -6.62 18.10 -1.57
CA ILE A 513 -5.22 18.22 -1.15
C ILE A 513 -4.57 19.38 -1.89
N ILE A 514 -3.94 20.27 -1.13
CA ILE A 514 -3.16 21.38 -1.66
C ILE A 514 -1.72 20.91 -1.92
N GLN A 515 -1.41 20.38 -3.09
CA GLN A 515 0.00 20.22 -3.49
C GLN A 515 0.60 21.60 -3.81
N VAL A 516 1.58 22.04 -3.01
CA VAL A 516 2.49 23.13 -3.42
C VAL A 516 3.50 22.50 -4.39
N HIS A 517 3.38 22.81 -5.69
CA HIS A 517 4.16 22.22 -6.79
C HIS A 517 5.68 22.17 -6.55
N ARG A 518 6.31 21.04 -6.89
CA ARG A 518 7.78 20.80 -6.93
C ARG A 518 8.55 21.72 -7.91
N ALA A 519 7.90 22.41 -8.84
CA ALA A 519 8.55 23.10 -9.95
C ALA A 519 8.94 24.58 -9.70
N ASN A 520 8.43 25.22 -8.64
CA ASN A 520 8.81 26.59 -8.31
C ASN A 520 9.72 26.62 -7.09
N ARG A 521 11.03 26.43 -7.30
CA ARG A 521 12.01 27.16 -6.49
C ARG A 521 11.79 28.65 -6.78
N ILE A 522 10.92 29.29 -5.99
CA ILE A 522 10.77 30.73 -6.00
C ILE A 522 12.13 31.31 -5.61
N SER A 523 12.87 31.80 -6.61
CA SER A 523 14.03 32.65 -6.43
C SER A 523 13.55 34.02 -5.95
N ASN A 524 13.12 34.11 -4.69
CA ASN A 524 12.97 35.37 -3.97
C ASN A 524 13.20 35.09 -2.50
N GLY A 525 14.45 35.12 -2.07
CA GLY A 525 14.92 35.76 -0.83
C GLY A 525 14.31 35.43 0.54
N GLU A 526 13.29 34.60 0.66
CA GLU A 526 12.71 34.21 1.95
C GLU A 526 13.19 32.82 2.32
N VAL A 527 14.06 32.80 3.33
CA VAL A 527 14.61 31.60 3.96
C VAL A 527 13.44 30.72 4.41
N TYR A 528 13.29 29.57 3.75
CA TYR A 528 12.51 28.45 4.26
C TYR A 528 13.00 28.16 5.68
N ASN A 529 12.10 28.28 6.66
CA ASN A 529 12.39 27.95 8.05
C ASN A 529 12.09 26.45 8.25
N PRO A 530 13.12 25.58 8.30
CA PRO A 530 12.94 24.13 8.49
C PRO A 530 12.35 23.76 9.86
N ASN A 531 12.16 24.73 10.77
CA ASN A 531 11.49 24.52 12.06
C ASN A 531 9.97 24.74 12.03
N SER A 532 9.41 25.14 10.89
CA SER A 532 7.95 25.16 10.73
C SER A 532 7.44 23.73 10.48
N LYS A 533 6.65 23.19 11.42
CA LYS A 533 6.00 21.88 11.35
C LYS A 533 4.88 21.86 10.28
N GLY A 534 5.17 22.29 9.06
CA GLY A 534 4.24 22.29 7.93
C GLY A 534 4.40 21.02 7.11
N GLY A 535 3.68 19.96 7.50
CA GLY A 535 3.57 18.76 6.67
C GLY A 535 2.87 19.08 5.35
N ARG A 536 3.28 18.38 4.28
CA ARG A 536 2.54 18.33 3.02
C ARG A 536 1.10 17.86 3.32
N PRO A 537 0.07 18.43 2.69
CA PRO A 537 -1.28 17.97 2.92
C PRO A 537 -1.52 16.59 2.28
N PRO A 538 -2.46 15.80 2.82
CA PRO A 538 -2.43 14.34 2.74
C PRO A 538 -3.54 13.70 1.89
N VAL A 539 -3.35 12.44 1.47
CA VAL A 539 -4.16 11.69 0.48
C VAL A 539 -5.04 10.64 1.16
N ILE A 540 -6.32 10.55 0.78
CA ILE A 540 -7.12 9.33 0.97
C ILE A 540 -7.66 8.91 -0.38
N THR A 541 -7.31 7.69 -0.77
CA THR A 541 -7.97 6.99 -1.84
C THR A 541 -8.18 5.58 -1.33
N ALA A 542 -9.43 5.18 -1.04
CA ALA A 542 -9.72 3.90 -0.39
C ALA A 542 -10.37 2.92 -1.38
N SER A 543 -9.77 1.74 -1.53
CA SER A 543 -10.42 0.53 -2.02
C SER A 543 -10.84 -0.29 -0.81
N VAL A 544 -12.14 -0.56 -0.66
CA VAL A 544 -12.63 -1.40 0.44
C VAL A 544 -13.01 -2.76 -0.14
N ILE A 545 -12.61 -3.82 0.53
CA ILE A 545 -13.05 -5.18 0.24
C ILE A 545 -14.04 -5.59 1.33
N ALA A 546 -15.33 -5.67 0.99
CA ALA A 546 -16.38 -6.02 1.94
C ALA A 546 -17.24 -7.19 1.46
N LEU A 547 -17.84 -7.89 2.42
CA LEU A 547 -18.80 -8.97 2.18
C LEU A 547 -20.21 -8.39 1.99
N ALA A 548 -20.87 -8.71 0.87
CA ALA A 548 -22.30 -8.46 0.73
C ALA A 548 -23.08 -9.48 1.59
N LYS A 549 -23.69 -9.06 2.70
CA LYS A 549 -24.78 -9.84 3.33
C LYS A 549 -26.08 -9.56 2.57
N ARG A 550 -26.70 -10.59 1.97
CA ARG A 550 -28.10 -10.49 1.53
C ARG A 550 -28.97 -10.30 2.78
N ALA A 551 -29.62 -9.14 2.93
CA ALA A 551 -30.72 -8.99 3.86
C ALA A 551 -31.86 -9.91 3.38
N ALA A 552 -32.17 -10.95 4.15
CA ALA A 552 -33.32 -11.80 3.87
C ALA A 552 -34.60 -11.01 4.20
N ALA A 553 -35.21 -10.39 3.19
CA ALA A 553 -36.54 -9.82 3.31
C ALA A 553 -37.57 -10.97 3.38
N GLY A 554 -37.93 -11.37 4.60
CA GLY A 554 -39.03 -12.30 4.83
C GLY A 554 -40.37 -11.59 4.79
N ASN A 555 -40.99 -11.50 3.60
CA ASN A 555 -42.43 -11.27 3.50
C ASN A 555 -43.14 -12.63 3.39
N LYS A 556 -43.60 -13.15 4.53
CA LYS A 556 -44.68 -14.14 4.53
C LYS A 556 -45.99 -13.36 4.58
N ILE A 557 -46.64 -13.26 3.43
CA ILE A 557 -48.07 -12.93 3.35
C ILE A 557 -48.81 -14.20 3.80
N THR A 558 -49.37 -14.18 5.01
CA THR A 558 -50.39 -15.14 5.41
C THR A 558 -51.69 -14.75 4.74
N VAL A 559 -52.10 -15.57 3.77
CA VAL A 559 -53.47 -15.61 3.25
C VAL A 559 -54.20 -16.63 4.10
N ASP A 560 -54.99 -16.18 5.07
CA ASP A 560 -55.98 -17.02 5.74
C ASP A 560 -57.29 -16.94 4.95
N GLY A 561 -57.60 -18.04 4.28
CA GLY A 561 -58.93 -18.37 3.78
C GLY A 561 -59.20 -19.83 4.09
N GLY A 562 -60.28 -20.13 4.81
CA GLY A 562 -60.66 -21.52 5.08
C GLY A 562 -61.65 -21.71 6.23
N THR A 563 -62.92 -21.54 5.91
CA THR A 563 -64.11 -21.92 6.70
C THR A 563 -64.33 -23.45 6.82
N GLN A 564 -65.17 -23.82 7.81
CA GLN A 564 -65.87 -25.11 8.08
C GLN A 564 -65.08 -26.18 8.87
N GLY A 565 -65.64 -26.85 9.88
CA GLY A 565 -66.99 -26.90 10.43
C GLY A 565 -67.06 -27.82 11.65
N GLU A 566 -68.27 -27.88 12.24
CA GLU A 566 -68.75 -28.57 13.46
C GLU A 566 -68.44 -27.92 14.82
#